data_AF-W4US62-F1
#
_entry.id   AF-W4US62-F1
#
_cell.length_a   1.000
_cell.length_b   1.000
_cell.length_c   1.000
_cell.angle_alpha   90.00
_cell.angle_beta   90.00
_cell.angle_gamma   90.00
#
_symmetry.space_group_name_H-M   'P 1'
#
loop_
_entity.id
_entity.type
_entity.pdbx_description
1 polymer ?
#
loop_
_entity_poly.entity_id
_entity_poly.type
_entity_poly.pdbx_seq_one_letter_code
_entity_poly.pdbx_strand_id
1 'polypeptide(L)'
;MWLFNYIIMKTLEQVLKDLERLSGIDLFVIDLFCGAGGLSEGVEQASVNGEKCAKVVVCINHDRNAILSHNANMPDALHFIEDIRTIELSPVISIVNRIRTLYPNAKIMLHASLECTNFSKAKGGLPRDPDSRTLAEHLFRYIDVVDPDYIQIENVEEFMSWGDMMITASRYQEIKDAYIKDGLTMSRSTVMTLNTAS
;
A
#
# COMPACT_ATOMS: atom_id res chain seq x y z
N MET A 1 -28.82 -8.43 -24.08
CA MET A 1 -29.15 -7.58 -22.92
C MET A 1 -27.94 -7.61 -21.99
N TRP A 2 -27.01 -6.68 -22.17
CA TRP A 2 -25.77 -6.64 -21.40
C TRP A 2 -26.07 -6.02 -20.03
N LEU A 3 -26.02 -6.83 -18.97
CA LEU A 3 -26.01 -6.36 -17.60
C LEU A 3 -24.66 -5.71 -17.33
N PHE A 4 -24.53 -4.41 -17.64
CA PHE A 4 -23.52 -3.59 -16.97
C PHE A 4 -23.97 -3.47 -15.50
N ASN A 5 -23.55 -4.42 -14.69
CA ASN A 5 -23.67 -4.37 -13.24
C ASN A 5 -23.05 -3.05 -12.76
N TYR A 6 -23.84 -2.22 -12.06
CA TYR A 6 -23.28 -1.12 -11.29
C TYR A 6 -22.38 -1.73 -10.23
N ILE A 7 -21.06 -1.59 -10.40
CA ILE A 7 -20.09 -1.92 -9.36
C ILE A 7 -20.29 -0.89 -8.24
N ILE A 8 -20.89 -1.32 -7.14
CA ILE A 8 -21.11 -0.48 -5.96
C ILE A 8 -19.86 -0.58 -5.10
N MET A 9 -19.11 0.53 -5.04
CA MET A 9 -17.98 0.70 -4.13
C MET A 9 -18.50 1.11 -2.75
N LYS A 10 -17.87 0.64 -1.67
CA LYS A 10 -18.30 0.98 -0.32
C LYS A 10 -18.02 2.43 0.03
N THR A 11 -18.92 3.02 0.81
CA THR A 11 -18.69 4.30 1.45
C THR A 11 -17.83 4.13 2.70
N LEU A 12 -17.19 5.22 3.15
CA LEU A 12 -16.45 5.24 4.41
C LEU A 12 -17.30 4.73 5.59
N GLU A 13 -18.55 5.16 5.69
CA GLU A 13 -19.46 4.74 6.76
C GLU A 13 -19.70 3.21 6.76
N GLN A 14 -19.87 2.62 5.57
CA GLN A 14 -20.04 1.17 5.44
C GLN A 14 -18.79 0.42 5.88
N VAL A 15 -17.61 0.86 5.43
CA VAL A 15 -16.33 0.25 5.83
C VAL A 15 -16.12 0.35 7.33
N LEU A 16 -16.35 1.52 7.94
CA LEU A 16 -16.22 1.72 9.39
C LEU A 16 -17.16 0.81 10.19
N LYS A 17 -18.37 0.57 9.70
CA LYS A 17 -19.33 -0.34 10.33
C LYS A 17 -18.93 -1.80 10.20
N ASP A 18 -18.36 -2.19 9.06
CA ASP A 18 -17.90 -3.56 8.85
C ASP A 18 -16.68 -3.90 9.71
N LEU A 19 -15.81 -2.92 9.99
CA LEU A 19 -14.75 -3.08 10.97
C LEU A 19 -15.25 -3.47 12.36
N GLU A 20 -16.49 -3.18 12.76
CA GLU A 20 -17.02 -3.60 14.08
C GLU A 20 -17.34 -5.10 14.14
N ARG A 21 -17.40 -5.76 12.98
CA ARG A 21 -17.86 -7.15 12.85
C ARG A 21 -16.71 -8.13 12.63
N LEU A 22 -15.49 -7.64 12.41
CA LEU A 22 -14.33 -8.49 12.19
C LEU A 22 -13.83 -9.06 13.52
N SER A 23 -13.28 -10.27 13.47
CA SER A 23 -12.63 -10.93 14.60
C SER A 23 -11.46 -11.75 14.09
N GLY A 24 -10.45 -11.97 14.93
CA GLY A 24 -9.26 -12.75 14.56
C GLY A 24 -8.32 -12.08 13.56
N ILE A 25 -8.50 -10.79 13.26
CA ILE A 25 -7.61 -10.04 12.36
C ILE A 25 -6.43 -9.49 13.15
N ASP A 26 -5.24 -9.96 12.80
CA ASP A 26 -3.97 -9.52 13.39
C ASP A 26 -3.23 -8.50 12.50
N LEU A 27 -3.58 -8.43 11.22
CA LEU A 27 -2.95 -7.53 10.24
C LEU A 27 -3.98 -6.81 9.37
N PHE A 28 -3.94 -5.49 9.36
CA PHE A 28 -4.68 -4.66 8.43
C PHE A 28 -3.74 -4.07 7.37
N VAL A 29 -4.20 -4.03 6.12
CA VAL A 29 -3.38 -3.59 4.97
C VAL A 29 -4.03 -2.42 4.26
N ILE A 30 -3.21 -1.39 4.01
CA ILE A 30 -3.51 -0.27 3.13
C ILE A 30 -2.66 -0.46 1.87
N ASP A 31 -3.33 -0.68 0.74
CA ASP A 31 -2.72 -1.03 -0.53
C ASP A 31 -2.66 0.20 -1.47
N LEU A 32 -1.49 0.84 -1.51
CA LEU A 32 -1.21 1.91 -2.46
C LEU A 32 -0.78 1.29 -3.80
N PHE A 33 -1.39 1.77 -4.89
CA PHE A 33 -1.19 1.23 -6.24
C PHE A 33 -1.67 -0.22 -6.39
N CYS A 34 -2.85 -0.51 -5.86
CA CYS A 34 -3.38 -1.87 -5.70
C CYS A 34 -3.57 -2.70 -7.00
N GLY A 35 -3.36 -2.10 -8.18
CA GLY A 35 -3.60 -2.73 -9.47
C GLY A 35 -4.95 -3.45 -9.54
N ALA A 36 -4.95 -4.69 -10.05
CA ALA A 36 -6.12 -5.57 -10.07
C ALA A 36 -6.31 -6.41 -8.78
N GLY A 37 -5.42 -6.27 -7.79
CA GLY A 37 -5.57 -6.87 -6.45
C GLY A 37 -4.76 -8.12 -6.16
N GLY A 38 -3.63 -8.37 -6.84
CA GLY A 38 -2.81 -9.57 -6.61
C GLY A 38 -2.27 -9.69 -5.17
N LEU A 39 -1.70 -8.61 -4.63
CA LEU A 39 -1.31 -8.57 -3.21
C LEU A 39 -2.53 -8.71 -2.30
N SER A 40 -3.55 -7.88 -2.55
CA SER A 40 -4.77 -7.83 -1.76
C SER A 40 -5.46 -9.20 -1.65
N GLU A 41 -5.45 -10.00 -2.71
CA GLU A 41 -5.96 -11.37 -2.71
C GLU A 41 -5.16 -12.29 -1.78
N GLY A 42 -3.83 -12.24 -1.85
CA GLY A 42 -2.97 -13.00 -0.94
C GLY A 42 -3.21 -12.64 0.53
N VAL A 43 -3.40 -11.36 0.83
CA VAL A 43 -3.75 -10.87 2.17
C VAL A 43 -5.10 -11.41 2.62
N GLU A 44 -6.12 -11.35 1.76
CA GLU A 44 -7.48 -11.73 2.13
C GLU A 44 -7.68 -13.25 2.28
N GLN A 45 -6.79 -14.04 1.66
CA GLN A 45 -6.70 -15.50 1.81
C GLN A 45 -5.80 -15.93 2.99
N ALA A 46 -5.00 -15.02 3.56
CA ALA A 46 -4.10 -15.34 4.65
C ALA A 46 -4.88 -15.84 5.88
N SER A 47 -4.48 -17.01 6.38
CA SER A 47 -5.10 -17.64 7.54
C SER A 47 -4.08 -18.31 8.44
N VAL A 48 -4.39 -18.36 9.73
CA VAL A 48 -3.67 -19.09 10.76
C VAL A 48 -4.64 -20.07 11.39
N ASN A 49 -4.27 -21.36 11.45
CA ASN A 49 -5.14 -22.42 11.93
C ASN A 49 -6.52 -22.50 11.23
N GLY A 50 -6.57 -22.08 9.96
CA GLY A 50 -7.81 -22.06 9.17
C GLY A 50 -8.71 -20.83 9.40
N GLU A 51 -8.32 -19.92 10.29
CA GLU A 51 -9.00 -18.66 10.53
C GLU A 51 -8.30 -17.51 9.83
N LYS A 52 -9.07 -16.64 9.17
CA LYS A 52 -8.54 -15.47 8.48
C LYS A 52 -7.83 -14.54 9.47
N CYS A 53 -6.60 -14.15 9.15
CA CYS A 53 -5.77 -13.35 10.05
C CYS A 53 -5.41 -11.96 9.50
N ALA A 54 -5.75 -11.66 8.24
CA ALA A 54 -5.44 -10.37 7.64
C ALA A 54 -6.60 -9.80 6.82
N LYS A 55 -6.63 -8.46 6.70
CA LYS A 55 -7.70 -7.72 6.00
C LYS A 55 -7.15 -6.52 5.25
N VAL A 56 -7.56 -6.36 3.99
CA VAL A 56 -7.35 -5.14 3.21
C VAL A 56 -8.49 -4.18 3.48
N VAL A 57 -8.17 -2.93 3.82
CA VAL A 57 -9.15 -1.94 4.25
C VAL A 57 -9.21 -0.70 3.38
N VAL A 58 -8.11 -0.34 2.72
CA VAL A 58 -8.02 0.82 1.84
C VAL A 58 -7.20 0.44 0.61
N CYS A 59 -7.70 0.80 -0.57
CA CYS A 59 -7.07 0.55 -1.85
C CYS A 59 -7.07 1.83 -2.69
N ILE A 60 -5.91 2.23 -3.21
CA ILE A 60 -5.78 3.47 -3.98
C ILE A 60 -5.13 3.17 -5.31
N ASN A 61 -5.74 3.64 -6.39
CA ASN A 61 -5.14 3.61 -7.72
C ASN A 61 -5.73 4.74 -8.57
N HIS A 62 -4.94 5.29 -9.48
CA HIS A 62 -5.39 6.32 -10.41
C HIS A 62 -6.15 5.72 -11.61
N ASP A 63 -5.92 4.46 -11.97
CA ASP A 63 -6.64 3.78 -13.04
C ASP A 63 -8.01 3.27 -12.55
N ARG A 64 -9.06 3.86 -13.10
CA ARG A 64 -10.44 3.47 -12.86
C ARG A 64 -10.71 2.00 -13.17
N ASN A 65 -10.18 1.46 -14.26
CA ASN A 65 -10.43 0.07 -14.64
C ASN A 65 -9.75 -0.90 -13.68
N ALA A 66 -8.55 -0.55 -13.20
CA ALA A 66 -7.86 -1.30 -12.16
C ALA A 66 -8.70 -1.35 -10.88
N ILE A 67 -9.22 -0.20 -10.41
CA ILE A 67 -10.11 -0.16 -9.24
C ILE A 67 -11.41 -0.95 -9.44
N LEU A 68 -12.05 -0.84 -10.60
CA LEU A 68 -13.27 -1.61 -10.86
C LEU A 68 -13.01 -3.12 -10.83
N SER A 69 -11.89 -3.56 -11.42
CA SER A 69 -11.46 -4.96 -11.33
C SER A 69 -11.13 -5.35 -9.89
N HIS A 70 -10.41 -4.51 -9.16
CA HIS A 70 -10.03 -4.74 -7.78
C HIS A 70 -11.25 -4.83 -6.86
N ASN A 71 -12.23 -3.94 -7.00
CA ASN A 71 -13.45 -3.92 -6.18
C ASN A 71 -14.32 -5.16 -6.44
N ALA A 72 -14.30 -5.72 -7.65
CA ALA A 72 -15.00 -6.98 -7.92
C ALA A 72 -14.45 -8.14 -7.07
N ASN A 73 -13.14 -8.11 -6.79
CA ASN A 73 -12.46 -9.12 -5.97
C ASN A 73 -12.47 -8.77 -4.47
N MET A 74 -12.36 -7.48 -4.14
CA MET A 74 -12.21 -6.95 -2.78
C MET A 74 -13.29 -5.90 -2.46
N PRO A 75 -14.58 -6.27 -2.46
CA PRO A 75 -15.69 -5.30 -2.32
C PRO A 75 -15.80 -4.67 -0.92
N ASP A 76 -15.04 -5.17 0.05
CA ASP A 76 -15.09 -4.72 1.44
C ASP A 76 -14.11 -3.59 1.77
N ALA A 77 -13.15 -3.30 0.89
CA ALA A 77 -12.21 -2.21 1.08
C ALA A 77 -12.82 -0.86 0.68
N LEU A 78 -12.26 0.23 1.21
CA LEU A 78 -12.52 1.57 0.70
C LEU A 78 -11.61 1.84 -0.49
N HIS A 79 -12.19 2.10 -1.67
CA HIS A 79 -11.42 2.36 -2.89
C HIS A 79 -11.42 3.83 -3.25
N PHE A 80 -10.26 4.31 -3.68
CA PHE A 80 -10.11 5.63 -4.28
C PHE A 80 -9.61 5.51 -5.71
N ILE A 81 -10.31 6.16 -6.65
CA ILE A 81 -9.89 6.32 -8.05
C ILE A 81 -9.23 7.70 -8.17
N GLU A 82 -8.08 7.86 -7.54
CA GLU A 82 -7.40 9.14 -7.46
C GLU A 82 -5.89 8.94 -7.48
N ASP A 83 -5.22 10.02 -7.85
CA ASP A 83 -3.79 10.12 -7.73
C ASP A 83 -3.40 10.23 -6.24
N ILE A 84 -2.49 9.36 -5.80
CA ILE A 84 -2.00 9.34 -4.40
C ILE A 84 -1.43 10.70 -3.95
N ARG A 85 -1.04 11.54 -4.92
CA ARG A 85 -0.45 12.85 -4.70
C ARG A 85 -1.46 13.89 -4.20
N THR A 86 -2.73 13.74 -4.57
CA THR A 86 -3.76 14.78 -4.36
C THR A 86 -4.89 14.36 -3.44
N ILE A 87 -4.94 13.08 -3.05
CA ILE A 87 -5.98 12.54 -2.18
C ILE A 87 -6.09 13.30 -0.87
N GLU A 88 -7.34 13.48 -0.43
CA GLU A 88 -7.71 13.91 0.90
C GLU A 88 -7.66 12.70 1.86
N LEU A 89 -6.83 12.78 2.91
CA LEU A 89 -6.46 11.63 3.73
C LEU A 89 -7.38 11.39 4.94
N SER A 90 -8.35 12.26 5.23
CA SER A 90 -9.25 12.12 6.38
C SER A 90 -10.02 10.80 6.42
N PRO A 91 -10.49 10.20 5.30
CA PRO A 91 -11.07 8.87 5.31
C PRO A 91 -10.08 7.78 5.74
N VAL A 92 -8.82 7.87 5.29
CA VAL A 92 -7.76 6.91 5.65
C VAL A 92 -7.47 7.01 7.15
N ILE A 93 -7.31 8.24 7.66
CA ILE A 93 -7.13 8.53 9.09
C ILE A 93 -8.31 7.96 9.91
N SER A 94 -9.54 8.14 9.43
CA SER A 94 -10.74 7.64 10.11
C SER A 94 -10.73 6.11 10.23
N ILE A 95 -10.34 5.41 9.17
CA ILE A 95 -10.21 3.95 9.16
C ILE A 95 -9.10 3.51 10.12
N VAL A 96 -7.92 4.12 10.03
CA VAL A 96 -6.76 3.79 10.89
C VAL A 96 -7.10 3.97 12.36
N ASN A 97 -7.66 5.13 12.74
CA ASN A 97 -8.08 5.40 14.12
C ASN A 97 -9.13 4.40 14.61
N ARG A 98 -10.08 4.01 13.75
CA ARG A 98 -11.09 3.00 14.08
C ARG A 98 -10.44 1.63 14.31
N ILE A 99 -9.50 1.22 13.45
CA ILE A 99 -8.74 -0.03 13.60
C ILE A 99 -7.98 -0.02 14.91
N ARG A 100 -7.20 1.02 15.22
CA ARG A 100 -6.43 1.10 16.48
C ARG A 100 -7.33 1.09 17.72
N THR A 101 -8.54 1.61 17.62
CA THR A 101 -9.53 1.58 18.71
C THR A 101 -10.11 0.18 18.92
N LEU A 102 -10.51 -0.50 17.85
CA LEU A 102 -11.19 -1.80 17.92
C LEU A 102 -10.20 -2.97 18.08
N TYR A 103 -9.00 -2.84 17.52
CA TYR A 103 -7.97 -3.86 17.41
C TYR A 103 -6.61 -3.32 17.89
N PRO A 104 -6.46 -2.99 19.19
CA PRO A 104 -5.27 -2.31 19.71
C PRO A 104 -3.96 -3.10 19.52
N ASN A 105 -4.05 -4.42 19.39
CA ASN A 105 -2.89 -5.29 19.18
C ASN A 105 -2.63 -5.63 17.70
N ALA A 106 -3.57 -5.32 16.81
CA ALA A 106 -3.41 -5.60 15.39
C ALA A 106 -2.40 -4.65 14.77
N LYS A 107 -1.66 -5.16 13.79
CA LYS A 107 -0.64 -4.45 13.04
C LYS A 107 -1.24 -3.81 11.81
N ILE A 108 -0.67 -2.68 11.40
CA ILE A 108 -1.03 -2.02 10.13
C ILE A 108 0.17 -2.06 9.20
N MET A 109 -0.02 -2.61 8.00
CA MET A 109 0.95 -2.56 6.92
C MET A 109 0.51 -1.56 5.85
N LEU A 110 1.44 -0.69 5.47
CA LEU A 110 1.33 0.14 4.29
C LEU A 110 2.08 -0.54 3.14
N HIS A 111 1.37 -0.95 2.11
CA HIS A 111 1.97 -1.53 0.91
C HIS A 111 2.00 -0.49 -0.23
N ALA A 112 3.06 -0.49 -1.02
CA ALA A 112 3.18 0.31 -2.23
C ALA A 112 3.86 -0.46 -3.37
N SER A 113 3.09 -0.83 -4.40
CA SER A 113 3.58 -1.36 -5.69
C SER A 113 3.81 -0.21 -6.66
N LEU A 114 4.95 0.45 -6.56
CA LEU A 114 5.23 1.68 -7.28
C LEU A 114 5.34 1.42 -8.79
N GLU A 115 4.58 2.15 -9.60
CA GLU A 115 4.65 2.00 -11.06
C GLU A 115 6.03 2.39 -11.60
N CYS A 116 6.66 1.44 -12.31
CA CYS A 116 7.96 1.61 -12.94
C CYS A 116 7.81 1.79 -14.46
N THR A 117 7.11 2.84 -14.89
CA THR A 117 6.86 3.10 -16.32
C THR A 117 8.15 3.42 -17.11
N ASN A 118 9.25 3.77 -16.43
CA ASN A 118 10.51 4.19 -17.06
C ASN A 118 11.72 3.24 -16.88
N PHE A 119 11.60 2.11 -16.18
CA PHE A 119 12.75 1.26 -15.85
C PHE A 119 12.80 -0.11 -16.55
N SER A 120 12.01 -0.34 -17.60
CA SER A 120 12.12 -1.58 -18.37
C SER A 120 13.25 -1.52 -19.41
N LYS A 121 14.22 -2.45 -19.32
CA LYS A 121 15.22 -2.73 -20.38
C LYS A 121 14.61 -2.96 -21.77
N ALA A 122 13.32 -3.31 -21.83
CA ALA A 122 12.58 -3.48 -23.08
C ALA A 122 12.52 -2.21 -23.95
N LYS A 123 12.78 -1.01 -23.40
CA LYS A 123 12.77 0.26 -24.14
C LYS A 123 14.13 0.88 -24.46
N GLY A 124 15.26 0.27 -24.06
CA GLY A 124 16.60 0.67 -24.53
C GLY A 124 17.03 2.12 -24.24
N GLY A 125 16.40 2.81 -23.29
CA GLY A 125 16.71 4.20 -22.92
C GLY A 125 17.46 4.31 -21.59
N LEU A 126 18.33 5.32 -21.46
CA LEU A 126 18.99 5.66 -20.21
C LEU A 126 17.96 6.09 -19.15
N PRO A 127 18.08 5.67 -17.87
CA PRO A 127 17.20 6.12 -16.81
C PRO A 127 17.47 7.59 -16.53
N ARG A 128 16.52 8.44 -16.93
CA ARG A 128 16.48 9.87 -16.57
C ARG A 128 15.03 10.22 -16.34
N ASP A 129 14.55 10.15 -15.10
CA ASP A 129 13.36 10.93 -14.76
C ASP A 129 13.25 11.31 -13.27
N PRO A 130 12.88 12.57 -12.95
CA PRO A 130 12.56 13.07 -11.60
C PRO A 130 11.34 12.44 -10.92
N ASP A 131 10.50 11.69 -11.64
CA ASP A 131 9.22 11.14 -11.13
C ASP A 131 9.37 10.11 -10.00
N SER A 132 10.52 9.44 -9.92
CA SER A 132 10.83 8.54 -8.80
C SER A 132 11.01 9.30 -7.46
N ARG A 133 11.43 10.57 -7.52
CA ARG A 133 11.70 11.40 -6.33
C ARG A 133 10.42 11.95 -5.72
N THR A 134 9.52 12.45 -6.57
CA THR A 134 8.18 12.90 -6.16
C THR A 134 7.38 11.75 -5.54
N LEU A 135 7.52 10.53 -6.07
CA LEU A 135 6.83 9.35 -5.55
C LEU A 135 7.19 9.00 -4.10
N ALA A 136 8.47 9.12 -3.71
CA ALA A 136 8.88 8.96 -2.31
C ALA A 136 8.31 10.05 -1.42
N GLU A 137 8.31 11.32 -1.87
CA GLU A 137 7.71 12.44 -1.15
C GLU A 137 6.22 12.20 -0.86
N HIS A 138 5.51 11.57 -1.79
CA HIS A 138 4.09 11.26 -1.61
C HIS A 138 3.85 10.05 -0.71
N LEU A 139 4.73 9.04 -0.71
CA LEU A 139 4.66 7.92 0.23
C LEU A 139 4.76 8.38 1.69
N PHE A 140 5.60 9.38 1.98
CA PHE A 140 5.75 9.92 3.34
C PHE A 140 4.45 10.52 3.89
N ARG A 141 3.63 11.18 3.04
CA ARG A 141 2.31 11.68 3.46
C ARG A 141 1.42 10.57 4.02
N TYR A 142 1.51 9.36 3.45
CA TYR A 142 0.76 8.20 3.95
C TYR A 142 1.39 7.63 5.22
N ILE A 143 2.71 7.50 5.26
CA ILE A 143 3.43 7.03 6.46
C ILE A 143 3.07 7.90 7.68
N ASP A 144 3.07 9.21 7.52
CA ASP A 144 2.80 10.15 8.62
C ASP A 144 1.37 10.03 9.19
N VAL A 145 0.38 9.79 8.33
CA VAL A 145 -1.03 9.70 8.77
C VAL A 145 -1.45 8.28 9.18
N VAL A 146 -0.81 7.26 8.59
CA VAL A 146 -1.11 5.85 8.88
C VAL A 146 -0.35 5.37 10.12
N ASP A 147 0.87 5.88 10.35
CA ASP A 147 1.82 5.36 11.34
C ASP A 147 1.86 3.82 11.32
N PRO A 148 2.23 3.23 10.16
CA PRO A 148 2.15 1.79 9.97
C PRO A 148 3.22 1.07 10.80
N ASP A 149 2.94 -0.15 11.24
CA ASP A 149 3.92 -1.07 11.86
C ASP A 149 4.88 -1.68 10.82
N TYR A 150 4.39 -1.85 9.59
CA TYR A 150 5.17 -2.38 8.47
C TYR A 150 5.00 -1.52 7.22
N ILE A 151 6.09 -1.30 6.50
CA ILE A 151 6.06 -0.69 5.18
C ILE A 151 6.59 -1.71 4.19
N GLN A 152 5.79 -2.04 3.18
CA GLN A 152 6.19 -2.92 2.10
C GLN A 152 6.26 -2.15 0.79
N ILE A 153 7.39 -2.23 0.10
CA ILE A 153 7.59 -1.60 -1.22
C ILE A 153 7.93 -2.71 -2.21
N GLU A 154 7.16 -2.80 -3.28
CA GLU A 154 7.41 -3.70 -4.41
C GLU A 154 7.77 -2.87 -5.63
N ASN A 155 8.81 -3.29 -6.36
CA ASN A 155 9.27 -2.61 -7.56
C ASN A 155 10.04 -3.55 -8.51
N VAL A 156 10.80 -3.04 -9.48
CA VAL A 156 11.73 -3.82 -10.35
C VAL A 156 13.19 -3.64 -9.90
N GLU A 157 14.06 -4.63 -10.19
CA GLU A 157 15.46 -4.66 -9.74
C GLU A 157 16.26 -3.40 -10.14
N GLU A 158 15.90 -2.73 -11.23
CA GLU A 158 16.53 -1.50 -11.70
C GLU A 158 16.28 -0.26 -10.81
N PHE A 159 15.33 -0.35 -9.89
CA PHE A 159 15.07 0.67 -8.87
C PHE A 159 16.25 0.86 -7.90
N MET A 160 17.24 -0.05 -7.91
CA MET A 160 18.45 -0.02 -7.06
C MET A 160 19.47 1.10 -7.37
N SER A 161 19.19 2.00 -8.33
CA SER A 161 20.15 3.00 -8.84
C SER A 161 20.01 4.42 -8.27
N TRP A 162 19.42 4.57 -7.08
CA TRP A 162 19.15 5.88 -6.48
C TRP A 162 20.44 6.58 -6.02
N GLY A 163 20.66 7.79 -6.52
CA GLY A 163 21.71 8.72 -6.05
C GLY A 163 21.26 9.55 -4.84
N ASP A 164 22.22 10.24 -4.20
CA ASP A 164 22.01 11.04 -2.99
C ASP A 164 20.89 12.09 -3.15
N MET A 165 19.94 12.08 -2.21
CA MET A 165 18.87 13.07 -2.08
C MET A 165 19.07 13.87 -0.79
N MET A 166 19.09 15.20 -0.89
CA MET A 166 19.05 16.12 0.26
C MET A 166 17.61 16.62 0.46
N ILE A 167 17.02 16.35 1.62
CA ILE A 167 16.09 17.17 2.42
C ILE A 167 15.95 16.48 3.81
N THR A 168 15.98 17.27 4.89
CA THR A 168 15.93 16.93 6.33
C THR A 168 14.58 16.36 6.82
N ALA A 169 14.44 15.53 7.88
CA ALA A 169 15.34 15.08 8.94
C ALA A 169 14.89 13.77 9.65
N SER A 170 15.86 13.07 10.27
CA SER A 170 15.85 11.89 11.16
C SER A 170 15.27 10.56 10.65
N ARG A 171 13.96 10.44 10.41
CA ARG A 171 13.32 9.13 10.12
C ARG A 171 13.68 8.58 8.74
N TYR A 172 13.98 9.48 7.80
CA TYR A 172 14.58 9.15 6.51
C TYR A 172 15.93 8.44 6.68
N GLN A 173 16.80 8.92 7.58
CA GLN A 173 18.12 8.33 7.72
C GLN A 173 18.02 6.93 8.30
N GLU A 174 17.04 6.64 9.16
CA GLU A 174 16.79 5.27 9.64
C GLU A 174 16.25 4.36 8.54
N ILE A 175 15.25 4.81 7.76
CA ILE A 175 14.70 4.05 6.63
C ILE A 175 15.76 3.86 5.53
N LYS A 176 16.59 4.88 5.27
CA LYS A 176 17.71 4.82 4.32
C LYS A 176 18.89 4.02 4.84
N ASP A 177 19.22 4.09 6.11
CA ASP A 177 20.28 3.28 6.71
C ASP A 177 19.84 1.82 6.74
N ALA A 178 18.56 1.51 7.02
CA ALA A 178 18.02 0.16 6.82
C ALA A 178 18.09 -0.28 5.34
N TYR A 179 17.90 0.66 4.40
CA TYR A 179 18.04 0.43 2.96
C TYR A 179 19.50 0.21 2.52
N ILE A 180 20.48 0.87 3.14
CA ILE A 180 21.89 0.94 2.70
C ILE A 180 22.83 0.05 3.54
N LYS A 181 22.62 -0.05 4.86
CA LYS A 181 23.57 -0.61 5.84
C LYS A 181 23.52 -2.13 5.96
N ASP A 182 22.37 -2.73 5.70
CA ASP A 182 22.18 -4.15 6.02
C ASP A 182 22.68 -5.11 4.95
N GLY A 183 23.07 -4.65 3.75
CA GLY A 183 23.49 -5.57 2.68
C GLY A 183 22.48 -6.72 2.49
N LEU A 184 21.21 -6.47 2.81
CA LEU A 184 20.15 -7.46 2.83
C LEU A 184 19.98 -7.94 1.40
N THR A 185 20.46 -9.15 1.13
CA THR A 185 20.20 -9.88 -0.10
C THR A 185 18.69 -9.93 -0.30
N MET A 186 18.16 -9.03 -1.15
CA MET A 186 16.86 -9.21 -1.76
C MET A 186 16.90 -10.58 -2.43
N SER A 187 16.02 -11.49 -1.98
CA SER A 187 15.74 -12.69 -2.75
C SER A 187 15.23 -12.25 -4.13
N ARG A 188 15.23 -13.13 -5.14
CA ARG A 188 14.76 -12.85 -6.53
C ARG A 188 13.32 -12.31 -6.67
N SER A 189 12.65 -12.02 -5.55
CA SER A 189 11.37 -11.35 -5.40
C SER A 189 11.63 -9.90 -5.00
N THR A 190 11.22 -8.94 -5.83
CA THR A 190 11.54 -7.52 -5.69
C THR A 190 10.70 -6.79 -4.63
N VAL A 191 10.58 -7.36 -3.44
CA VAL A 191 9.74 -6.86 -2.34
C VAL A 191 10.63 -6.56 -1.14
N MET A 192 10.57 -5.33 -0.63
CA MET A 192 11.23 -4.90 0.60
C MET A 192 10.18 -4.68 1.69
N THR A 193 10.41 -5.22 2.89
CA THR A 193 9.57 -4.96 4.07
C THR A 193 10.41 -4.33 5.18
N LEU A 194 9.96 -3.20 5.70
CA LEU A 194 10.54 -2.48 6.82
C LEU A 194 9.63 -2.61 8.03
N ASN A 195 10.18 -3.00 9.18
CA ASN A 195 9.50 -2.92 10.47
C ASN A 195 9.79 -1.56 11.09
N THR A 196 8.75 -0.80 11.41
CA THR A 196 8.85 0.57 11.94
C THR A 196 8.72 0.63 13.46
N ALA A 197 8.50 -0.52 14.12
CA ALA A 197 8.47 -0.61 15.57
C ALA A 197 9.87 -0.36 16.13
N SER A 198 10.02 0.75 16.85
CA SER A 198 11.18 1.11 17.67
C SER A 198 11.27 0.26 18.93
#